data_AF-A0AA92M6X1-F1
#
_entry.id   AF-A0AA92M6X1-F1
#
_cell.length_a   1.000
_cell.length_b   1.000
_cell.length_c   1.000
_cell.angle_alpha   90.00
_cell.angle_beta   90.00
_cell.angle_gamma   90.00
#
_symmetry.space_group_name_H-M   'P 1'
#
loop_
_entity.id
_entity.type
_entity.pdbx_description
1 polymer ?
#
loop_
_entity_poly.entity_id
_entity_poly.type
_entity_poly.pdbx_seq_one_letter_code
_entity_poly.pdbx_strand_id
1 'polypeptide(L)'
;MNRKIVLESLAKALASWVRNASAAQLWQVHQSGGLGASIDVDEDILRVRVTLGGPRNALSELGKTDGRLPVTEAFLGSRNAAWGTPPLQGSLAREQWFLSSELAQEHARQYLAAEIGEHQEALMRFVDDWAAGRGAAP
;
A
#
# COMPACT_ATOMS: atom_id res chain seq x y z
N MET A 1 -24.47 -0.73 -9.30
CA MET A 1 -23.22 -1.37 -8.82
C MET A 1 -23.19 -1.29 -7.29
N ASN A 2 -22.97 -2.40 -6.58
CA ASN A 2 -22.99 -2.43 -5.11
C ASN A 2 -21.65 -1.93 -4.53
N ARG A 3 -21.66 -0.92 -3.65
CA ARG A 3 -20.45 -0.37 -3.00
C ARG A 3 -19.59 -1.44 -2.34
N LYS A 4 -20.22 -2.46 -1.75
CA LYS A 4 -19.52 -3.59 -1.11
C LYS A 4 -18.66 -4.36 -2.10
N ILE A 5 -19.15 -4.58 -3.33
CA ILE A 5 -18.40 -5.31 -4.38
C ILE A 5 -17.17 -4.51 -4.82
N VAL A 6 -17.30 -3.18 -4.92
CA VAL A 6 -16.19 -2.30 -5.29
C VAL A 6 -15.12 -2.26 -4.20
N LEU A 7 -15.54 -2.15 -2.94
CA LEU A 7 -14.65 -2.17 -1.78
C LEU A 7 -13.89 -3.51 -1.68
N GLU A 8 -14.59 -4.64 -1.81
CA GLU A 8 -13.96 -5.96 -1.80
C GLU A 8 -12.98 -6.15 -2.96
N SER A 9 -13.33 -5.65 -4.15
CA SER A 9 -12.45 -5.68 -5.33
C SER A 9 -11.20 -4.83 -5.13
N LEU A 10 -11.35 -3.66 -4.51
CA LEU A 10 -10.24 -2.78 -4.16
C LEU A 10 -9.30 -3.41 -3.13
N ALA A 11 -9.85 -3.97 -2.05
CA ALA A 11 -9.06 -4.67 -1.03
C ALA A 11 -8.28 -5.85 -1.64
N LYS A 12 -8.92 -6.62 -2.54
CA LYS A 12 -8.26 -7.70 -3.28
C LYS A 12 -7.15 -7.19 -4.21
N ALA A 13 -7.39 -6.09 -4.92
CA ALA A 13 -6.40 -5.47 -5.80
C ALA A 13 -5.18 -4.97 -5.01
N LEU A 14 -5.40 -4.30 -3.88
CA LEU A 14 -4.34 -3.87 -2.95
C LEU A 14 -3.55 -5.07 -2.43
N ALA A 15 -4.24 -6.08 -1.88
CA ALA A 15 -3.57 -7.28 -1.37
C ALA A 15 -2.77 -8.01 -2.46
N SER A 16 -3.28 -8.03 -3.70
CA SER A 16 -2.56 -8.58 -4.85
C SER A 16 -1.32 -7.75 -5.20
N TRP A 17 -1.43 -6.43 -5.17
CA TRP A 17 -0.30 -5.53 -5.38
C TRP A 17 0.79 -5.78 -4.34
N VAL A 18 0.45 -5.82 -3.05
CA VAL A 18 1.42 -6.06 -1.96
C VAL A 18 2.18 -7.37 -2.15
N ARG A 19 1.47 -8.45 -2.51
CA ARG A 19 2.11 -9.76 -2.75
C ARG A 19 3.08 -9.77 -3.94
N ASN A 20 2.78 -9.00 -4.99
CA ASN A 20 3.54 -9.03 -6.23
C ASN A 20 4.50 -7.84 -6.40
N ALA A 21 4.51 -6.90 -5.45
CA ALA A 21 5.39 -5.73 -5.49
C ALA A 21 6.86 -6.14 -5.41
N SER A 22 7.65 -5.61 -6.34
CA SER A 22 9.11 -5.70 -6.31
C SER A 22 9.69 -4.94 -5.12
N ALA A 23 10.94 -5.25 -4.75
CA ALA A 23 11.63 -4.55 -3.67
C ALA A 23 11.70 -3.04 -3.91
N ALA A 24 11.97 -2.60 -5.14
CA ALA A 24 12.00 -1.17 -5.48
C ALA A 24 10.64 -0.49 -5.30
N GLN A 25 9.55 -1.17 -5.68
CA GLN A 25 8.19 -0.64 -5.50
C GLN A 25 7.80 -0.55 -4.03
N LEU A 26 8.12 -1.57 -3.23
CA LEU A 26 7.91 -1.55 -1.78
C LEU A 26 8.69 -0.40 -1.14
N TRP A 27 9.98 -0.26 -1.48
CA TRP A 27 10.81 0.82 -0.97
C TRP A 27 10.24 2.20 -1.29
N GLN A 28 9.82 2.43 -2.53
CA GLN A 28 9.25 3.71 -2.94
C GLN A 28 7.96 4.04 -2.17
N VAL A 29 7.08 3.05 -1.96
CA VAL A 29 5.87 3.23 -1.12
C VAL A 29 6.26 3.59 0.31
N HIS A 30 7.21 2.89 0.91
CA HIS A 30 7.68 3.19 2.26
C HIS A 30 8.37 4.56 2.37
N GLN A 31 9.03 5.00 1.32
CA GLN A 31 9.72 6.30 1.29
C GLN A 31 8.78 7.47 1.07
N SER A 32 7.79 7.32 0.18
CA SER A 32 7.05 8.47 -0.36
C SER A 32 5.55 8.23 -0.55
N GLY A 33 5.07 7.02 -0.29
CA GLY A 33 3.71 6.59 -0.62
C GLY A 33 3.52 6.47 -2.13
N GLY A 34 2.36 6.91 -2.61
CA GLY A 34 2.06 7.01 -4.03
C GLY A 34 1.29 5.83 -4.60
N LEU A 35 0.69 4.98 -3.76
CA LEU A 35 -0.31 4.03 -4.22
C LEU A 35 -1.53 4.79 -4.77
N GLY A 36 -1.84 4.55 -6.03
CA GLY A 36 -3.04 5.03 -6.70
C GLY A 36 -3.92 3.86 -7.06
N ALA A 37 -5.23 4.05 -6.95
CA ALA A 37 -6.21 3.10 -7.44
C ALA A 37 -7.06 3.76 -8.52
N SER A 38 -7.33 3.01 -9.58
CA SER A 38 -8.30 3.36 -10.61
C SER A 38 -9.40 2.30 -10.66
N ILE A 39 -10.62 2.76 -10.88
CA ILE A 39 -11.79 1.91 -11.05
C ILE A 39 -12.38 2.20 -12.42
N ASP A 40 -12.29 1.22 -13.30
CA ASP A 40 -12.86 1.22 -14.63
C ASP A 40 -14.08 0.29 -14.67
N VAL A 41 -15.16 0.73 -15.30
CA VAL A 41 -16.36 -0.09 -15.47
C VAL A 41 -16.73 -0.09 -16.94
N ASP A 42 -16.72 -1.28 -17.54
CA ASP A 42 -16.91 -1.49 -18.98
C ASP A 42 -18.02 -2.52 -19.20
N GLU A 43 -19.14 -2.10 -19.81
CA GLU A 43 -20.37 -2.85 -20.17
C GLU A 43 -21.05 -3.72 -19.10
N ASP A 44 -20.40 -4.02 -17.97
CA ASP A 44 -20.83 -4.62 -16.70
C ASP A 44 -19.64 -5.18 -15.90
N ILE A 45 -18.42 -5.13 -16.45
CA ILE A 45 -17.18 -5.59 -15.84
C ILE A 45 -16.58 -4.47 -15.00
N LEU A 46 -16.49 -4.70 -13.69
CA LEU A 46 -15.72 -3.88 -12.76
C LEU A 46 -14.24 -4.27 -12.80
N ARG A 47 -13.36 -3.34 -13.19
CA ARG A 47 -11.91 -3.50 -13.12
C ARG A 47 -11.34 -2.52 -12.10
N VAL A 48 -10.72 -3.05 -11.06
CA VAL A 48 -9.95 -2.24 -10.10
C VAL A 48 -8.47 -2.51 -10.31
N ARG A 49 -7.70 -1.45 -10.49
CA ARG A 49 -6.25 -1.51 -10.68
C ARG A 49 -5.56 -0.65 -9.63
N VAL A 50 -4.52 -1.19 -9.01
CA VAL A 50 -3.63 -0.46 -8.12
C VAL A 50 -2.28 -0.31 -8.80
N THR A 51 -1.77 0.91 -8.87
CA THR A 51 -0.45 1.22 -9.44
C THR A 51 0.30 2.20 -8.57
N LEU A 52 1.63 2.15 -8.67
CA LEU A 52 2.50 3.15 -8.08
C LEU A 52 2.61 4.34 -9.02
N GLY A 53 2.48 5.56 -8.50
CA GLY A 53 2.47 6.77 -9.34
C GLY A 53 1.17 6.95 -10.14
N GLY A 54 0.10 6.25 -9.75
CA GLY A 54 -1.24 6.51 -10.26
C GLY A 54 -1.83 7.84 -9.77
N PRO A 55 -3.10 8.12 -10.08
CA PRO A 55 -3.79 9.31 -9.60
C PRO A 55 -3.72 9.39 -8.06
N ARG A 56 -3.33 10.56 -7.53
CA ARG A 56 -3.29 10.75 -6.07
C ARG A 56 -4.71 10.68 -5.51
N ASN A 57 -4.89 9.86 -4.49
CA ASN A 57 -6.18 9.65 -3.84
C ASN A 57 -5.96 9.32 -2.35
N ALA A 58 -7.03 8.96 -1.63
CA ALA A 58 -6.97 8.63 -0.21
C ALA A 58 -6.00 7.47 0.13
N LEU A 59 -5.63 6.65 -0.84
CA LEU A 59 -4.69 5.53 -0.69
C LEU A 59 -3.22 5.95 -0.86
N SER A 60 -2.94 7.16 -1.34
CA SER A 60 -1.58 7.59 -1.67
C SER A 60 -0.66 7.78 -0.48
N GLU A 61 -1.21 7.91 0.72
CA GLU A 61 -0.40 7.97 1.94
C GLU A 61 -0.25 6.59 2.60
N LEU A 62 -0.92 5.54 2.11
CA LEU A 62 -0.74 4.18 2.64
C LEU A 62 0.69 3.71 2.45
N GLY A 63 1.23 3.08 3.49
CA GLY A 63 2.57 2.51 3.50
C GLY A 63 3.67 3.54 3.74
N LYS A 64 3.36 4.83 3.71
CA LYS A 64 4.37 5.88 3.76
C LYS A 64 4.91 6.03 5.18
N THR A 65 6.20 5.80 5.31
CA THR A 65 6.92 5.91 6.59
C THR A 65 8.13 6.83 6.50
N ASP A 66 8.28 7.59 5.41
CA ASP A 66 9.47 8.41 5.13
C ASP A 66 10.79 7.60 5.20
N GLY A 67 10.70 6.32 4.78
CA GLY A 67 11.80 5.36 4.86
C GLY A 67 12.12 4.89 6.28
N ARG A 68 11.33 5.32 7.28
CA ARG A 68 11.31 4.76 8.64
C ARG A 68 10.52 3.47 8.59
N LEU A 69 11.12 2.46 7.95
CA LEU A 69 10.61 1.10 7.97
C LEU A 69 10.17 0.77 9.39
N PRO A 70 8.88 0.51 9.60
CA PRO A 70 8.29 0.55 10.92
C PRO A 70 8.91 -0.58 11.74
N VAL A 71 9.72 -0.21 12.72
CA VAL A 71 10.14 -1.10 13.79
C VAL A 71 8.92 -1.19 14.69
N THR A 72 7.98 -2.08 14.38
CA THR A 72 6.84 -2.27 15.25
C THR A 72 7.36 -2.84 16.57
N GLU A 73 7.58 -1.96 17.56
CA GLU A 73 7.71 -2.35 18.97
C GLU A 73 6.52 -3.24 19.41
N ALA A 74 5.39 -3.15 18.70
CA ALA A 74 4.20 -3.98 18.87
C ALA A 74 4.36 -5.49 18.52
N PHE A 75 5.49 -5.92 17.94
CA PHE A 75 5.79 -7.35 17.69
C PHE A 75 7.02 -7.86 18.45
N LEU A 76 7.48 -7.12 19.47
CA LEU A 76 8.62 -7.50 20.30
C LEU A 76 8.22 -8.45 21.43
N GLY A 77 7.90 -9.68 21.06
CA GLY A 77 7.95 -10.82 21.99
C GLY A 77 9.37 -11.37 22.20
N SER A 78 10.36 -10.96 21.38
CA SER A 78 11.76 -11.36 21.52
C SER A 78 12.69 -10.42 20.77
N ARG A 79 13.77 -9.99 21.43
CA ARG A 79 14.78 -9.02 20.97
C ARG A 79 15.57 -9.40 19.70
N ASN A 80 15.16 -10.41 18.94
CA ASN A 80 15.98 -11.05 17.89
C ASN A 80 15.32 -11.15 16.50
N ALA A 81 14.16 -10.55 16.26
CA ALA A 81 13.56 -10.46 14.92
C ALA A 81 13.53 -8.99 14.43
N ALA A 82 14.66 -8.30 14.57
CA ALA A 82 14.86 -7.02 13.88
C ALA A 82 14.97 -7.31 12.38
N TRP A 83 14.53 -6.41 11.51
CA TRP A 83 14.58 -6.51 10.05
C TRP A 83 16.02 -6.66 9.46
N GLY A 84 17.03 -6.91 10.30
CA GLY A 84 18.45 -6.61 10.19
C GLY A 84 18.83 -5.39 11.05
N THR A 85 20.08 -4.96 10.99
CA THR A 85 20.51 -3.64 11.50
C THR A 85 20.46 -2.65 10.33
N PRO A 86 19.38 -1.86 10.17
CA PRO A 86 19.25 -0.97 9.03
C PRO A 86 20.29 0.16 9.09
N PRO A 87 20.91 0.55 7.96
CA PRO A 87 21.73 1.75 7.86
C PRO A 87 20.96 3.03 8.21
N LEU A 88 21.66 4.13 8.49
CA LEU A 88 21.05 5.41 8.90
C LEU A 88 19.91 5.86 7.96
N GLN A 89 18.86 6.46 8.55
CA GLN A 89 17.74 7.03 7.77
C GLN A 89 18.27 8.06 6.77
N GLY A 90 17.70 8.08 5.57
CA GLY A 90 18.07 9.02 4.50
C GLY A 90 19.39 8.70 3.79
N SER A 91 20.10 7.63 4.18
CA SER A 91 21.29 7.19 3.47
C SER A 91 20.94 6.32 2.26
N LEU A 92 21.73 6.45 1.18
CA LEU A 92 21.67 5.54 0.02
C LEU A 92 21.94 4.09 0.41
N ALA A 93 22.75 3.86 1.44
CA ALA A 93 23.03 2.54 1.99
C ALA A 93 21.75 1.86 2.52
N ARG A 94 20.78 2.63 3.02
CA ARG A 94 19.52 2.08 3.54
C ARG A 94 18.63 1.52 2.44
N GLU A 95 18.55 2.22 1.31
CA GLU A 95 17.86 1.72 0.12
C GLU A 95 18.52 0.43 -0.37
N GLN A 96 19.84 0.44 -0.57
CA GLN A 96 20.59 -0.74 -1.03
C GLN A 96 20.40 -1.93 -0.09
N TRP A 97 20.47 -1.69 1.22
CA TRP A 97 20.21 -2.70 2.23
C TRP A 97 18.81 -3.30 2.11
N PHE A 98 17.78 -2.45 1.96
CA PHE A 98 16.39 -2.91 1.80
C PHE A 98 16.21 -3.75 0.53
N LEU A 99 16.76 -3.29 -0.60
CA LEU A 99 16.72 -4.00 -1.87
C LEU A 99 17.43 -5.36 -1.81
N SER A 100 18.43 -5.52 -0.93
CA SER A 100 19.18 -6.76 -0.73
C SER A 100 18.63 -7.69 0.37
N SER A 101 17.68 -7.23 1.19
CA SER A 101 17.18 -7.98 2.35
C SER A 101 15.76 -8.50 2.12
N GLU A 102 15.63 -9.78 1.79
CA GLU A 102 14.31 -10.43 1.63
C GLU A 102 13.47 -10.35 2.91
N LEU A 103 14.11 -10.45 4.09
CA LEU A 103 13.44 -10.30 5.38
C LEU A 103 12.83 -8.91 5.53
N ALA A 104 13.56 -7.86 5.16
CA ALA A 104 13.05 -6.50 5.21
C ALA A 104 11.90 -6.29 4.23
N GLN A 105 11.96 -6.90 3.05
CA GLN A 105 10.88 -6.84 2.06
C GLN A 105 9.62 -7.57 2.55
N GLU A 106 9.78 -8.72 3.19
CA GLU A 106 8.66 -9.48 3.73
C GLU A 106 7.95 -8.72 4.85
N HIS A 107 8.71 -8.16 5.80
CA HIS A 107 8.11 -7.36 6.85
C HIS A 107 7.46 -6.07 6.29
N ALA A 108 8.02 -5.46 5.24
CA ALA A 108 7.41 -4.33 4.54
C ALA A 108 6.04 -4.69 3.93
N ARG A 109 5.90 -5.90 3.39
CA ARG A 109 4.62 -6.42 2.90
C ARG A 109 3.63 -6.63 4.05
N GLN A 110 4.08 -7.24 5.14
CA GLN A 110 3.24 -7.50 6.31
C GLN A 110 2.71 -6.21 6.93
N TYR A 111 3.57 -5.19 7.07
CA TYR A 111 3.15 -3.87 7.53
C TYR A 111 2.10 -3.27 6.61
N LEU A 112 2.36 -3.24 5.30
CA LEU A 112 1.43 -2.64 4.34
C LEU A 112 0.09 -3.38 4.33
N ALA A 113 0.10 -4.71 4.45
CA ALA A 113 -1.12 -5.51 4.55
C ALA A 113 -1.91 -5.22 5.84
N ALA A 114 -1.23 -5.06 6.98
CA ALA A 114 -1.85 -4.67 8.25
C ALA A 114 -2.45 -3.27 8.16
N GLU A 115 -1.71 -2.30 7.63
CA GLU A 115 -2.15 -0.93 7.47
C GLU A 115 -3.37 -0.82 6.55
N ILE A 116 -3.42 -1.57 5.44
CA ILE A 116 -4.61 -1.67 4.59
C ILE A 116 -5.82 -2.20 5.39
N GLY A 117 -5.60 -3.16 6.29
CA GLY A 117 -6.62 -3.70 7.18
C GLY A 117 -7.10 -2.71 8.25
N GLU A 118 -6.24 -1.83 8.74
CA GLU A 118 -6.58 -0.79 9.71
C GLU A 118 -7.24 0.44 9.04
N HIS A 119 -6.81 0.79 7.83
CA HIS A 119 -7.28 1.97 7.10
C HIS A 119 -8.47 1.68 6.17
N GLN A 120 -9.38 0.79 6.59
CA GLN A 120 -10.60 0.48 5.83
C GLN A 120 -11.45 1.73 5.56
N GLU A 121 -11.41 2.72 6.45
CA GLU A 121 -12.10 4.00 6.26
C GLU A 121 -11.58 4.79 5.05
N ALA A 122 -10.27 4.75 4.78
CA ALA A 122 -9.69 5.40 3.60
C ALA A 122 -10.13 4.71 2.30
N LEU A 123 -10.26 3.38 2.32
CA LEU A 123 -10.78 2.60 1.19
C LEU A 123 -12.26 2.92 0.95
N MET A 124 -13.08 2.99 2.01
CA MET A 124 -14.49 3.38 1.91
C MET A 124 -14.64 4.78 1.34
N ARG A 125 -13.86 5.74 1.84
CA ARG A 125 -13.86 7.12 1.34
C ARG A 125 -13.52 7.19 -0.14
N PHE A 126 -12.49 6.47 -0.60
CA PHE A 126 -12.15 6.42 -2.02
C PHE A 126 -13.29 5.87 -2.88
N VAL A 127 -13.97 4.81 -2.43
CA VAL A 127 -15.13 4.23 -3.13
C VAL A 127 -16.31 5.20 -3.16
N ASP A 128 -16.54 5.94 -2.07
CA ASP A 128 -17.59 6.95 -1.99
C ASP A 128 -17.30 8.14 -2.92
N ASP A 129 -16.07 8.65 -2.93
CA ASP A 129 -15.63 9.73 -3.82
C ASP A 129 -15.77 9.31 -5.29
N TRP A 130 -15.37 8.09 -5.64
CA TRP A 130 -15.55 7.53 -6.98
C TRP A 130 -17.05 7.40 -7.35
N ALA A 131 -17.89 6.90 -6.43
CA ALA A 131 -19.31 6.73 -6.67
C ALA A 131 -20.01 8.10 -6.86
N ALA A 132 -19.61 9.12 -6.10
CA ALA A 132 -20.09 10.48 -6.24
C ALA A 132 -19.68 11.10 -7.59
N GLY A 133 -18.43 10.89 -8.02
CA GLY A 133 -17.94 11.35 -9.33
C GLY A 133 -18.68 10.72 -10.51
N ARG A 134 -19.16 9.48 -10.37
CA ARG A 134 -20.00 8.82 -11.38
C ARG A 134 -21.41 9.41 -11.50
N GLY A 135 -21.94 9.98 -10.41
CA GLY A 135 -23.24 10.68 -10.40
C GLY A 135 -23.18 12.11 -10.92
N ALA A 136 -21.97 12.65 -11.16
CA ALA A 136 -21.72 13.99 -11.67
C ALA A 136 -21.40 14.04 -13.18
N ALA A 137 -21.47 12.90 -13.88
CA ALA A 137 -21.44 12.88 -15.33
C ALA A 137 -22.83 13.29 -15.87
N PRO A 138 -22.95 14.36 -16.68
CA PRO A 138 -24.21 14.76 -17.30
C PRO A 138 -24.73 13.73 -18.31
#